data_AF-A0A8S2P8T4-F1
#
_entry.id   AF-A0A8S2P8T4-F1
#
_cell.length_a   1.000
_cell.length_b   1.000
_cell.length_c   1.000
_cell.angle_alpha   90.00
_cell.angle_beta   90.00
_cell.angle_gamma   90.00
#
_symmetry.space_group_name_H-M   'P 1'
#
loop_
_entity.id
_entity.type
_entity.pdbx_description
1 polymer ?
#
loop_
_entity_poly.entity_id
_entity_poly.type
_entity_poly.pdbx_seq_one_letter_code
_entity_poly.pdbx_strand_id
1 'polypeptide(L)'
;MQESFTYARKLSTEFQNNVVRDHLIQKTHAGNVLVSEYDVQEPKKRPQSFCFRDISIPRWLLFVFASLVVVALTAFVLFTCIVILKKYTNGEPCKQNSDCRQDLGLMCNNYRCGCAYSHFWSSSYQICERRRMINRTCDSDEMCDALSNLECQNVTLSNSTVVLECQCKTQMYWNGYTVCRLCHEF
;
A
#
# COMPACT_ATOMS: atom_id res chain seq x y z
N MET A 1 5.08 10.74 -11.70
CA MET A 1 4.38 11.52 -10.65
C MET A 1 5.45 12.16 -9.78
N GLN A 2 5.94 13.33 -10.18
CA GLN A 2 7.16 13.91 -9.62
C GLN A 2 7.16 15.44 -9.80
N GLU A 3 6.09 16.12 -9.37
CA GLU A 3 5.98 17.58 -9.49
C GLU A 3 5.16 18.21 -8.35
N SER A 4 5.62 18.11 -7.10
CA SER A 4 4.91 18.76 -5.98
C SER A 4 5.78 19.11 -4.78
N PHE A 5 7.01 19.62 -4.99
CA PHE A 5 7.84 20.15 -3.90
C PHE A 5 8.62 21.41 -4.30
N THR A 6 7.94 22.47 -4.74
CA THR A 6 8.63 23.73 -5.10
C THR A 6 7.82 24.99 -4.78
N TYR A 7 7.12 25.04 -3.64
CA TYR A 7 6.35 26.26 -3.30
C TYR A 7 6.50 26.81 -1.87
N ALA A 8 7.28 26.16 -0.98
CA ALA A 8 7.32 26.57 0.42
C ALA A 8 8.50 27.47 0.83
N ARG A 9 9.39 27.90 -0.08
CA ARG A 9 10.65 28.58 0.29
C ARG A 9 10.69 30.10 0.15
N LYS A 10 9.57 30.77 -0.20
CA LYS A 10 9.59 32.18 -0.63
C LYS A 10 9.06 33.22 0.37
N LEU A 11 8.78 32.85 1.62
CA LEU A 11 8.12 33.73 2.59
C LEU A 11 9.00 34.19 3.78
N SER A 12 10.31 33.93 3.78
CA SER A 12 11.16 34.16 4.96
C SER A 12 12.04 35.43 4.93
N THR A 13 12.04 36.24 3.87
CA THR A 13 13.10 37.25 3.66
C THR A 13 12.69 38.71 3.78
N GLU A 14 11.44 39.05 4.11
CA GLU A 14 10.94 40.43 3.96
C GLU A 14 10.77 41.24 5.27
N PHE A 15 11.12 40.68 6.44
CA PHE A 15 10.73 41.30 7.72
C PHE A 15 11.82 42.04 8.52
N GLN A 16 13.02 42.31 7.97
CA GLN A 16 14.14 42.83 8.79
C GLN A 16 14.58 44.30 8.59
N ASN A 17 13.94 45.12 7.75
CA ASN A 17 14.59 46.39 7.33
C ASN A 17 14.06 47.73 7.87
N ASN A 18 13.11 47.80 8.81
CA ASN A 18 12.43 49.09 9.10
C ASN A 18 12.45 49.59 10.56
N VAL A 19 13.58 49.54 11.28
CA VAL A 19 13.68 50.23 12.58
C VAL A 19 15.08 50.81 12.86
N VAL A 20 15.57 51.73 12.03
CA VAL A 20 16.66 52.66 12.45
C VAL A 20 16.56 53.97 11.69
N ARG A 21 15.86 54.96 12.24
CA ARG A 21 16.19 56.39 12.13
C ARG A 21 15.16 57.20 12.89
N ASP A 22 15.58 57.86 13.97
CA ASP A 22 15.10 59.20 14.32
C ASP A 22 16.03 59.79 15.40
N HIS A 23 17.01 60.57 14.95
CA HIS A 23 17.70 61.57 15.77
C HIS A 23 17.14 62.94 15.36
N LEU A 24 16.25 63.49 16.18
CA LEU A 24 15.82 64.88 16.09
C LEU A 24 16.79 65.76 16.88
N ILE A 25 17.56 66.57 16.15
CA ILE A 25 18.36 67.69 16.65
C ILE A 25 17.44 68.91 16.70
N GLN A 26 17.21 69.49 17.87
CA GLN A 26 16.52 70.77 18.01
C GLN A 26 17.50 71.81 18.59
N LYS A 27 17.83 72.82 17.79
CA LYS A 27 18.53 74.05 18.21
C LYS A 27 17.51 75.12 18.52
N THR A 28 17.66 75.81 19.65
CA THR A 28 17.14 77.18 19.83
C THR A 28 18.13 78.03 20.64
N HIS A 29 18.26 79.27 20.16
CA HIS A 29 19.13 80.34 20.64
C HIS A 29 18.46 81.18 21.75
N ALA A 30 19.32 81.78 22.58
CA ALA A 30 19.12 82.98 23.39
C ALA A 30 18.39 82.83 24.74
N GLY A 31 19.16 83.03 25.82
CA GLY A 31 18.65 83.28 27.17
C GLY A 31 19.17 82.28 28.19
N ASN A 32 20.16 82.70 29.00
CA ASN A 32 20.68 82.08 30.23
C ASN A 32 20.46 80.56 30.38
N VAL A 33 21.50 79.80 30.03
CA VAL A 33 21.56 78.35 30.17
C VAL A 33 21.66 77.99 31.66
N LEU A 34 20.51 77.70 32.26
CA LEU A 34 20.43 77.01 33.54
C LEU A 34 20.70 75.53 33.27
N VAL A 35 21.93 75.10 33.55
CA VAL A 35 22.32 73.69 33.56
C VAL A 35 21.66 73.04 34.77
N SER A 36 20.42 72.60 34.60
CA SER A 36 19.78 71.69 35.55
C SER A 36 20.23 70.29 35.18
N GLU A 37 21.09 69.72 36.00
CA GLU A 37 21.42 68.29 35.97
C GLU A 37 20.15 67.53 36.39
N TYR A 38 19.37 67.07 35.41
CA TYR A 38 18.27 66.16 35.66
C TYR A 38 18.82 64.75 35.48
N ASP A 39 18.80 63.97 36.55
CA ASP A 39 19.02 62.53 36.48
C ASP A 39 17.98 61.94 35.53
N VAL A 40 18.42 61.56 34.33
CA VAL A 40 17.63 60.80 33.39
C VAL A 40 17.37 59.46 34.08
N GLN A 41 16.21 59.30 34.70
CA GLN A 41 15.74 57.99 35.12
C GLN A 41 15.72 57.11 33.87
N GLU A 42 16.70 56.21 33.79
CA GLU A 42 16.75 55.21 32.74
C GLU A 42 15.38 54.54 32.66
N PRO A 43 14.74 54.49 31.48
CA PRO A 43 13.46 53.83 31.34
C PRO A 43 13.64 52.40 31.84
N LYS A 44 12.95 52.08 32.94
CA LYS A 44 12.98 50.77 33.60
C LYS A 44 12.66 49.72 32.54
N LYS A 45 13.72 49.11 31.96
CA LYS A 45 13.61 48.12 30.90
C LYS A 45 12.70 47.04 31.44
N ARG A 46 11.46 46.99 30.93
CA ARG A 46 10.60 45.84 31.19
C ARG A 46 11.33 44.65 30.60
N PRO A 47 11.57 43.58 31.37
CA PRO A 47 12.22 42.40 30.85
C PRO A 47 11.42 41.95 29.64
N GLN A 48 12.06 41.89 28.48
CA GLN A 48 11.49 41.21 27.32
C GLN A 48 11.48 39.73 27.66
N SER A 49 10.41 39.30 28.33
CA SER A 49 10.10 37.91 28.56
C SER A 49 9.70 37.29 27.23
N PHE A 50 10.67 36.91 26.41
CA PHE A 50 10.53 35.65 25.69
C PHE A 50 10.76 34.55 26.74
N CYS A 51 9.71 34.30 27.52
CA CYS A 51 9.62 33.21 28.49
C CYS A 51 9.52 31.88 27.73
N PHE A 52 10.64 31.39 27.21
CA PHE A 52 10.90 29.96 27.29
C PHE A 52 11.78 29.75 28.51
N ARG A 53 11.09 29.73 29.65
CA ARG A 53 11.58 29.29 30.96
C ARG A 53 12.47 28.07 30.77
N ASP A 54 13.70 28.10 31.28
CA ASP A 54 14.71 27.06 31.13
C ASP A 54 14.18 25.66 31.50
N ILE A 55 13.66 24.92 30.51
CA ILE A 55 13.34 23.51 30.68
C ILE A 55 14.67 22.78 30.58
N SER A 56 15.32 22.58 31.73
CA SER A 56 16.46 21.68 31.84
C SER A 56 15.96 20.26 31.63
N ILE A 57 15.95 19.81 30.37
CA ILE A 57 15.59 18.42 30.03
C ILE A 57 16.71 17.53 30.57
N PRO A 58 16.41 16.62 31.50
CA PRO A 58 17.43 15.74 32.03
C PRO A 58 17.88 14.78 30.92
N ARG A 59 19.19 14.50 30.86
CA ARG A 59 19.81 13.71 29.79
C ARG A 59 19.16 12.34 29.58
N TRP A 60 18.61 11.72 30.63
CA TRP A 60 17.90 10.44 30.54
C TRP A 60 16.64 10.52 29.66
N LEU A 61 15.95 11.66 29.64
CA LEU A 61 14.75 11.86 28.81
C LEU A 61 15.09 11.85 27.32
N LEU A 62 16.26 12.40 26.95
CA LEU A 62 16.76 12.36 25.57
C LEU A 62 17.04 10.91 25.12
N PHE A 63 17.59 10.07 25.99
CA PHE A 63 17.81 8.65 25.67
C PHE A 63 16.49 7.89 25.48
N VAL A 64 15.50 8.14 26.34
CA VAL A 64 14.16 7.53 26.21
C VAL A 64 13.51 7.96 24.90
N PHE A 65 13.55 9.26 24.58
CA PHE A 65 12.99 9.76 23.33
C PHE A 65 13.71 9.19 22.11
N ALA A 66 15.05 9.15 22.11
CA ALA A 66 15.83 8.54 21.04
C ALA A 66 15.48 7.06 20.84
N SER A 67 15.31 6.32 21.94
CA SER A 67 14.95 4.89 21.90
C SER A 67 13.55 4.69 21.33
N LEU A 68 12.58 5.52 21.73
CA LEU A 68 11.22 5.50 21.18
C LEU A 68 11.20 5.80 19.68
N VAL A 69 12.00 6.78 19.23
CA VAL A 69 12.12 7.10 17.79
C VAL A 69 12.68 5.91 17.01
N VAL A 70 13.72 5.25 17.53
CA VAL A 70 14.29 4.06 16.86
C VAL A 70 13.26 2.94 16.77
N VAL A 71 12.52 2.64 17.84
CA VAL A 71 11.47 1.61 17.85
C VAL A 71 10.33 1.96 16.88
N ALA A 72 9.93 3.23 16.81
CA ALA A 72 8.90 3.68 15.87
C ALA A 72 9.35 3.50 14.41
N LEU A 73 10.60 3.84 14.10
CA LEU A 73 11.16 3.67 12.76
C LEU A 73 11.29 2.20 12.35
N THR A 74 11.75 1.33 13.26
CA THR A 74 11.84 -0.11 12.96
C THR A 74 10.46 -0.73 12.76
N ALA A 75 9.47 -0.36 13.59
CA ALA A 75 8.09 -0.80 13.42
C ALA A 75 7.49 -0.33 12.08
N PHE A 76 7.76 0.92 11.67
CA PHE A 76 7.31 1.44 10.38
C PHE A 76 7.92 0.68 9.20
N VAL A 77 9.23 0.41 9.23
CA VAL A 77 9.90 -0.39 8.19
C VAL A 77 9.28 -1.79 8.11
N LEU A 78 9.09 -2.48 9.24
CA LEU A 78 8.45 -3.80 9.26
C LEU A 78 7.03 -3.76 8.71
N PHE A 79 6.23 -2.77 9.10
CA PHE A 79 4.88 -2.58 8.59
C PHE A 79 4.87 -2.38 7.07
N THR A 80 5.73 -1.51 6.54
CA THR A 80 5.83 -1.29 5.09
C THR A 80 6.28 -2.54 4.34
N CYS A 81 7.22 -3.31 4.89
CA CYS A 81 7.62 -4.60 4.32
C CYS A 81 6.44 -5.58 4.25
N ILE A 82 5.63 -5.70 5.30
CA ILE A 82 4.45 -6.58 5.31
C ILE A 82 3.44 -6.18 4.22
N VAL A 83 3.19 -4.87 4.06
CA VAL A 83 2.25 -4.36 3.05
C VAL A 83 2.75 -4.65 1.64
N ILE A 84 4.06 -4.46 1.38
CA ILE A 84 4.67 -4.73 0.06
C ILE A 84 4.69 -6.23 -0.24
N LEU A 85 4.80 -7.07 0.78
CA LEU A 85 4.77 -8.54 0.65
C LEU A 85 3.37 -9.12 0.57
N LYS A 86 2.31 -8.32 0.75
CA LYS A 86 0.94 -8.80 0.65
C LYS A 86 0.65 -9.21 -0.80
N LYS A 87 0.68 -10.51 -1.04
CA LYS A 87 0.28 -11.10 -2.31
C LYS A 87 -1.23 -11.28 -2.39
N TYR A 88 -1.78 -11.06 -3.58
CA TYR A 88 -3.21 -11.12 -3.86
C TYR A 88 -3.74 -12.57 -3.98
N THR A 89 -4.99 -12.76 -3.59
CA THR A 89 -5.72 -14.04 -3.59
C THR A 89 -6.60 -14.19 -4.83
N ASN A 90 -7.26 -15.35 -5.00
CA ASN A 90 -8.10 -15.63 -6.16
C ASN A 90 -9.23 -14.59 -6.33
N GLY A 91 -9.39 -14.05 -7.54
CA GLY A 91 -10.40 -13.05 -7.91
C GLY A 91 -10.00 -11.59 -7.66
N GLU A 92 -8.94 -11.33 -6.90
CA GLU A 92 -8.43 -9.97 -6.62
C GLU A 92 -7.74 -9.36 -7.86
N PRO A 93 -7.78 -8.03 -8.02
CA PRO A 93 -7.17 -7.36 -9.16
C PRO A 93 -5.64 -7.42 -9.09
N CYS A 94 -4.99 -7.60 -10.24
CA CYS A 94 -3.53 -7.68 -10.34
C CYS A 94 -3.03 -6.95 -11.59
N LYS A 95 -1.75 -6.58 -11.59
CA LYS A 95 -1.06 -6.01 -12.76
C LYS A 95 -0.04 -6.97 -13.33
N GLN A 96 0.60 -7.77 -12.49
CA GLN A 96 1.64 -8.71 -12.87
C GLN A 96 1.48 -10.05 -12.12
N ASN A 97 2.06 -11.12 -12.68
CA ASN A 97 2.03 -12.45 -12.06
C ASN A 97 2.73 -12.50 -10.68
N SER A 98 3.64 -11.57 -10.40
CA SER A 98 4.31 -11.45 -9.09
C SER A 98 3.37 -11.03 -7.97
N ASP A 99 2.31 -10.30 -8.33
CA ASP A 99 1.35 -9.72 -7.38
C ASP A 99 0.48 -10.82 -6.76
N CYS A 100 0.21 -11.89 -7.50
CA CYS A 100 -0.59 -13.03 -7.05
C CYS A 100 0.24 -14.01 -6.20
N ARG A 101 -0.45 -14.75 -5.31
CA ARG A 101 0.14 -15.85 -4.54
C ARG A 101 0.53 -17.05 -5.41
N GLN A 102 1.74 -17.00 -5.95
CA GLN A 102 2.33 -18.07 -6.77
C GLN A 102 2.50 -19.39 -6.02
N ASP A 103 2.66 -19.33 -4.69
CA ASP A 103 2.69 -20.51 -3.81
C ASP A 103 1.36 -21.29 -3.82
N LEU A 104 0.26 -20.61 -4.16
CA LEU A 104 -1.06 -21.23 -4.38
C LEU A 104 -1.33 -21.59 -5.85
N GLY A 105 -0.34 -21.44 -6.74
CA GLY A 105 -0.49 -21.64 -8.19
C GLY A 105 -1.29 -20.55 -8.91
N LEU A 106 -1.50 -19.39 -8.29
CA LEU A 106 -2.21 -18.26 -8.90
C LEU A 106 -1.29 -17.47 -9.85
N MET A 107 -1.88 -17.01 -10.95
CA MET A 107 -1.27 -16.11 -11.93
C MET A 107 -2.21 -14.95 -12.26
N CYS A 108 -1.67 -13.86 -12.78
CA CYS A 108 -2.47 -12.72 -13.19
C CYS A 108 -3.02 -12.95 -14.60
N ASN A 109 -4.30 -13.30 -14.71
CA ASN A 109 -4.98 -13.51 -15.98
C ASN A 109 -6.16 -12.55 -16.09
N ASN A 110 -6.25 -11.80 -17.20
CA ASN A 110 -7.30 -10.77 -17.40
C ASN A 110 -7.41 -9.77 -16.23
N TYR A 111 -6.27 -9.25 -15.74
CA TYR A 111 -6.18 -8.30 -14.62
C TYR A 111 -6.74 -8.82 -13.28
N ARG A 112 -6.92 -10.13 -13.13
CA ARG A 112 -7.31 -10.77 -11.88
C ARG A 112 -6.43 -11.96 -11.57
N CYS A 113 -6.17 -12.20 -10.30
CA CYS A 113 -5.48 -13.40 -9.88
C CYS A 113 -6.41 -14.61 -10.06
N GLY A 114 -5.94 -15.62 -10.77
CA GLY A 114 -6.68 -16.85 -11.03
C GLY A 114 -5.73 -18.00 -11.34
N CYS A 115 -6.28 -19.20 -11.51
CA CYS A 115 -5.47 -20.37 -11.83
C CYS A 115 -5.02 -20.37 -13.29
N ALA A 116 -3.95 -21.13 -13.57
CA ALA A 116 -3.56 -21.47 -14.94
C ALA A 116 -4.71 -22.10 -15.72
N TYR A 117 -4.69 -22.03 -17.06
CA TYR A 117 -5.69 -22.69 -17.92
C TYR A 117 -5.82 -24.19 -17.64
N SER A 118 -4.73 -24.86 -17.26
CA SER A 118 -4.70 -26.29 -16.91
C SER A 118 -5.10 -26.60 -15.46
N HIS A 119 -5.47 -25.59 -14.69
CA HIS A 119 -5.79 -25.68 -13.27
C HIS A 119 -7.18 -25.07 -13.00
N PHE A 120 -7.74 -25.39 -11.84
CA PHE A 120 -8.98 -24.83 -11.33
C PHE A 120 -8.79 -24.45 -9.86
N TRP A 121 -9.61 -23.54 -9.36
CA TRP A 121 -9.54 -23.09 -7.97
C TRP A 121 -10.31 -24.04 -7.05
N SER A 122 -9.63 -24.70 -6.13
CA SER A 122 -10.28 -25.57 -5.16
C SER A 122 -10.67 -24.77 -3.92
N SER A 123 -11.97 -24.49 -3.75
CA SER A 123 -12.49 -23.77 -2.57
C SER A 123 -12.21 -24.50 -1.26
N SER A 124 -12.07 -25.83 -1.29
CA SER A 124 -11.80 -26.66 -0.12
C SER A 124 -10.37 -26.47 0.43
N TYR A 125 -9.38 -26.36 -0.46
CA TYR A 125 -7.97 -26.25 -0.08
C TYR A 125 -7.38 -24.84 -0.28
N GLN A 126 -8.15 -23.94 -0.91
CA GLN A 126 -7.72 -22.58 -1.26
C GLN A 126 -6.42 -22.58 -2.08
N ILE A 127 -6.31 -23.52 -3.03
CA ILE A 127 -5.16 -23.69 -3.92
C ILE A 127 -5.63 -24.02 -5.35
N CYS A 128 -4.82 -23.65 -6.34
CA CYS A 128 -5.03 -24.08 -7.72
C CYS A 128 -4.62 -25.54 -7.90
N GLU A 129 -5.59 -26.40 -8.20
CA GLU A 129 -5.37 -27.81 -8.48
C GLU A 129 -5.40 -28.08 -9.97
N ARG A 130 -4.69 -29.12 -10.42
CA ARG A 130 -4.70 -29.51 -11.83
C ARG A 130 -6.09 -30.01 -12.23
N ARG A 131 -6.59 -29.57 -13.38
CA ARG A 131 -7.85 -30.08 -13.93
C ARG A 131 -7.79 -31.58 -14.17
N ARG A 132 -8.91 -32.23 -13.91
CA ARG A 132 -9.15 -33.66 -14.02
C ARG A 132 -9.35 -34.05 -15.48
N MET A 133 -8.74 -35.17 -15.85
CA MET A 133 -8.87 -35.77 -17.19
C MET A 133 -10.14 -36.63 -17.26
N ILE A 134 -10.41 -37.20 -18.43
CA ILE A 134 -11.56 -38.09 -18.66
C ILE A 134 -11.64 -39.25 -17.65
N ASN A 135 -12.86 -39.66 -17.28
CA ASN A 135 -13.16 -40.76 -16.34
C ASN A 135 -12.58 -40.55 -14.94
N ARG A 136 -12.29 -39.30 -14.55
CA ARG A 136 -11.98 -38.94 -13.17
C ARG A 136 -13.22 -38.36 -12.53
N THR A 137 -13.45 -38.69 -11.27
CA THR A 137 -14.58 -38.14 -10.52
C THR A 137 -14.49 -36.61 -10.50
N CYS A 138 -15.60 -35.90 -10.33
CA CYS A 138 -15.63 -34.43 -10.26
C CYS A 138 -16.82 -33.97 -9.41
N ASP A 139 -16.72 -32.76 -8.86
CA ASP A 139 -17.78 -32.11 -8.09
C ASP A 139 -18.42 -30.95 -8.87
N SER A 140 -17.70 -30.39 -9.84
CA SER A 140 -18.15 -29.33 -10.74
C SER A 140 -17.43 -29.37 -12.08
N ASP A 141 -18.01 -28.72 -13.10
CA ASP A 141 -17.44 -28.61 -14.46
C ASP A 141 -16.07 -27.94 -14.48
N GLU A 142 -15.82 -27.01 -13.56
CA GLU A 142 -14.55 -26.29 -13.47
C GLU A 142 -13.37 -27.22 -13.18
N MET A 143 -13.63 -28.35 -12.52
CA MET A 143 -12.61 -29.36 -12.23
C MET A 143 -12.16 -30.10 -13.48
N CYS A 144 -12.96 -30.14 -14.54
CA CYS A 144 -12.67 -30.87 -15.76
C CYS A 144 -11.83 -30.03 -16.74
N ASP A 145 -10.99 -30.70 -17.54
CA ASP A 145 -10.16 -30.02 -18.53
C ASP A 145 -10.99 -29.40 -19.65
N ALA A 146 -11.17 -28.08 -19.60
CA ALA A 146 -11.98 -27.35 -20.58
C ALA A 146 -11.30 -27.27 -21.96
N LEU A 147 -9.98 -27.40 -22.05
CA LEU A 147 -9.28 -27.46 -23.35
C LEU A 147 -9.61 -28.75 -24.11
N SER A 148 -9.93 -29.81 -23.37
CA SER A 148 -10.34 -31.11 -23.90
C SER A 148 -11.86 -31.19 -24.18
N ASN A 149 -12.62 -30.11 -23.94
CA ASN A 149 -14.09 -30.08 -23.97
C ASN A 149 -14.75 -31.12 -23.04
N LEU A 150 -14.20 -31.28 -21.83
CA LEU A 150 -14.79 -32.12 -20.79
C LEU A 150 -15.77 -31.31 -19.92
N GLU A 151 -16.82 -31.97 -19.44
CA GLU A 151 -17.78 -31.46 -18.44
C GLU A 151 -18.07 -32.55 -17.40
N CYS A 152 -18.55 -32.15 -16.22
CA CYS A 152 -18.79 -33.05 -15.11
C CYS A 152 -20.19 -33.67 -15.24
N GLN A 153 -20.27 -34.94 -15.62
CA GLN A 153 -21.53 -35.62 -15.91
C GLN A 153 -21.80 -36.77 -14.95
N ASN A 154 -23.10 -37.06 -14.76
CA ASN A 154 -23.56 -38.24 -14.05
C ASN A 154 -23.33 -39.50 -14.88
N VAL A 155 -22.47 -40.39 -14.41
CA VAL A 155 -22.21 -41.70 -14.99
C VAL A 155 -22.84 -42.78 -14.11
N THR A 156 -23.66 -43.65 -14.71
CA THR A 156 -24.27 -44.80 -14.02
C THR A 156 -23.38 -46.03 -14.17
N LEU A 157 -22.83 -46.54 -13.07
CA LEU A 157 -22.05 -47.78 -13.06
C LEU A 157 -22.98 -49.00 -13.07
N SER A 158 -22.43 -50.20 -13.35
CA SER A 158 -23.16 -51.48 -13.42
C SER A 158 -24.01 -51.82 -12.19
N ASN A 159 -23.67 -51.24 -11.04
CA ASN A 159 -24.40 -51.42 -9.77
C ASN A 159 -25.48 -50.34 -9.54
N SER A 160 -25.86 -49.59 -10.56
CA SER A 160 -26.80 -48.46 -10.49
C SER A 160 -26.35 -47.30 -9.60
N THR A 161 -25.08 -47.25 -9.21
CA THR A 161 -24.50 -46.11 -8.49
C THR A 161 -24.22 -44.99 -9.48
N VAL A 162 -24.72 -43.79 -9.18
CA VAL A 162 -24.45 -42.58 -9.97
C VAL A 162 -23.22 -41.89 -9.37
N VAL A 163 -22.21 -41.66 -10.20
CA VAL A 163 -21.00 -40.92 -9.84
C VAL A 163 -20.81 -39.79 -10.84
N LEU A 164 -20.38 -38.62 -10.38
CA LEU A 164 -20.01 -37.52 -11.24
C LEU A 164 -18.58 -37.74 -11.75
N GLU A 165 -18.40 -37.80 -13.06
CA GLU A 165 -17.10 -37.95 -13.72
C GLU A 165 -16.92 -36.96 -14.86
N CYS A 166 -15.68 -36.57 -15.14
CA CYS A 166 -15.34 -35.76 -16.30
C CYS A 166 -15.54 -36.58 -17.57
N GLN A 167 -16.55 -36.21 -18.35
CA GLN A 167 -16.92 -36.84 -19.61
C GLN A 167 -16.92 -35.81 -20.73
N CYS A 168 -16.87 -36.28 -21.98
CA CYS A 168 -17.04 -35.39 -23.12
C CYS A 168 -18.42 -34.75 -23.10
N LYS A 169 -18.49 -33.46 -23.50
CA LYS A 169 -19.77 -32.79 -23.71
C LYS A 169 -20.71 -33.61 -24.59
N THR A 170 -22.02 -33.43 -24.40
CA THR A 170 -23.02 -34.08 -25.26
C THR A 170 -22.69 -33.87 -26.76
N GLN A 171 -22.91 -34.91 -27.58
CA GLN A 171 -22.56 -34.96 -29.02
C GLN A 171 -21.06 -34.99 -29.36
N MET A 172 -20.20 -35.16 -28.34
CA MET A 172 -18.78 -35.40 -28.55
C MET A 172 -18.37 -36.80 -28.09
N TYR A 173 -17.31 -37.33 -28.68
CA TYR A 173 -16.70 -38.61 -28.29
C TYR A 173 -15.21 -38.41 -27.97
N TRP A 174 -14.68 -39.24 -27.08
CA TRP A 174 -13.25 -39.24 -26.80
C TRP A 174 -12.48 -39.92 -27.92
N ASN A 175 -11.52 -39.23 -28.52
CA ASN A 175 -10.75 -39.79 -29.64
C ASN A 175 -9.64 -40.77 -29.23
N GLY A 176 -9.46 -41.03 -27.92
CA GLY A 176 -8.41 -41.90 -27.39
C GLY A 176 -7.07 -41.20 -27.11
N TYR A 177 -6.88 -39.96 -27.55
CA TYR A 177 -5.62 -39.24 -27.41
C TYR A 177 -5.68 -38.14 -26.36
N THR A 178 -6.35 -37.03 -26.69
CA THR A 178 -6.23 -35.79 -25.90
C THR A 178 -7.48 -34.92 -25.90
N VAL A 179 -8.46 -35.13 -26.77
CA VAL A 179 -9.56 -34.18 -26.95
C VAL A 179 -10.86 -34.86 -27.36
N CYS A 180 -11.97 -34.34 -26.85
CA CYS A 180 -13.31 -34.71 -27.32
C CYS A 180 -13.60 -34.08 -28.68
N ARG A 181 -14.06 -34.89 -29.64
CA ARG A 181 -14.41 -34.45 -31.01
C ARG A 181 -15.88 -34.61 -31.28
N LEU A 182 -16.42 -33.84 -32.23
CA LEU A 182 -17.82 -33.89 -32.62
C LEU A 182 -18.14 -35.20 -33.35
N CYS A 183 -19.28 -35.82 -33.06
CA CYS A 183 -19.66 -37.11 -33.65
C CYS A 183 -19.85 -37.10 -35.19
N HIS A 184 -19.99 -35.93 -35.82
CA HIS A 184 -20.24 -35.78 -37.25
C HIS A 184 -18.97 -35.57 -38.09
N GLU A 185 -17.78 -35.67 -37.50
CA GLU A 185 -16.50 -35.64 -38.22
C GLU A 185 -16.07 -37.02 -38.77
N PHE A 186 -16.98 -37.99 -38.83
CA PHE A 186 -16.75 -39.34 -39.34
C PHE A 186 -17.45 -39.61 -40.68
#